data_AF-A0AAE6UZE5-F1
#
_entry.id   AF-A0AAE6UZE5-F1
#
_cell.length_a   1.000
_cell.length_b   1.000
_cell.length_c   1.000
_cell.angle_alpha   90.00
_cell.angle_beta   90.00
_cell.angle_gamma   90.00
#
_symmetry.space_group_name_H-M   'P 1'
#
loop_
_entity.id
_entity.type
_entity.pdbx_description
1 polymer ?
#
loop_
_entity_poly.entity_id
_entity_poly.type
_entity_poly.pdbx_seq_one_letter_code
_entity_poly.pdbx_strand_id
1 'polypeptide(L)'
;MMNEDLNTIFTKLLSENDALSDLVTDDLIQFGTYVGGQLDILRECYIAFCQNQESYVYQAFLGAPIEINFNYKKDNVIITRDKQYKITLSLENFLIFMGLIDLVYSKILPLGSVVELDTRLFPNQLREMFSHTPGAKVIITGRKLPVADSIGNYVVDYQAQLWPLGGFPPITPMTITNMMIGKVVARGYEDDYEKSFSQKLKQTQLQEKRLSTSFMTKNEAHAFLKKAGGGD
;
A
#
# COMPACT_ATOMS: atom_id res chain seq x y z
N MET A 1 17.59 -16.63 -4.94
CA MET A 1 17.34 -15.81 -6.14
C MET A 1 15.88 -15.95 -6.48
N MET A 2 15.06 -14.91 -6.25
CA MET A 2 13.72 -14.88 -6.81
C MET A 2 13.89 -14.49 -8.29
N ASN A 3 14.03 -15.51 -9.14
CA ASN A 3 14.15 -15.38 -10.59
C ASN A 3 12.77 -15.55 -11.27
N GLU A 4 11.69 -15.43 -10.50
CA GLU A 4 10.33 -15.47 -11.01
C GLU A 4 9.89 -14.07 -11.42
N ASP A 5 9.29 -13.96 -12.60
CA ASP A 5 8.66 -12.74 -13.09
C ASP A 5 7.60 -12.26 -12.10
N LEU A 6 7.57 -10.96 -11.82
CA LEU A 6 6.63 -10.38 -10.86
C LEU A 6 5.17 -10.64 -11.25
N ASN A 7 4.86 -10.68 -12.55
CA ASN A 7 3.50 -10.98 -13.01
C ASN A 7 3.12 -12.44 -12.71
N THR A 8 4.05 -13.38 -12.82
CA THR A 8 3.82 -14.79 -12.43
C THR A 8 3.51 -14.89 -10.93
N ILE A 9 4.28 -14.18 -10.09
CA ILE A 9 4.03 -14.13 -8.65
C ILE A 9 2.67 -13.50 -8.34
N PHE A 10 2.34 -12.39 -9.01
CA PHE A 10 1.06 -11.71 -8.84
C PHE A 10 -0.12 -12.61 -9.20
N THR A 11 -0.11 -13.22 -10.39
CA THR A 11 -1.17 -14.15 -10.83
C THR A 11 -1.32 -15.32 -9.87
N LYS A 12 -0.20 -15.89 -9.41
CA LYS A 12 -0.22 -16.98 -8.42
C LYS A 12 -0.87 -16.54 -7.10
N LEU A 13 -0.45 -15.41 -6.55
CA LEU A 13 -1.01 -14.90 -5.29
C LEU A 13 -2.49 -14.55 -5.41
N LEU A 14 -2.91 -14.05 -6.57
CA LEU A 14 -4.30 -13.74 -6.86
C LEU A 14 -5.17 -15.01 -6.88
N SER A 15 -4.71 -16.07 -7.55
CA SER A 15 -5.43 -17.36 -7.63
C SER A 15 -5.41 -18.15 -6.31
N GLU A 16 -4.41 -17.95 -5.45
CA GLU A 16 -4.32 -18.59 -4.13
C GLU A 16 -4.98 -17.78 -3.00
N ASN A 17 -5.58 -16.62 -3.30
CA ASN A 17 -6.24 -15.79 -2.30
C ASN A 17 -7.70 -16.19 -2.15
N ASP A 18 -8.10 -16.64 -0.96
CA ASP A 18 -9.45 -17.17 -0.68
C ASP A 18 -10.59 -16.20 -1.03
N ALA A 19 -10.35 -14.88 -0.97
CA ALA A 19 -11.37 -13.87 -1.27
C ALA A 19 -11.46 -13.52 -2.77
N LEU A 20 -10.41 -13.82 -3.55
CA LEU A 20 -10.27 -13.38 -4.94
C LEU A 20 -10.18 -14.52 -5.95
N SER A 21 -9.90 -15.75 -5.52
CA SER A 21 -9.66 -16.91 -6.37
C SER A 21 -10.77 -17.17 -7.39
N ASP A 22 -12.03 -17.02 -6.99
CA ASP A 22 -13.21 -17.20 -7.85
C ASP A 22 -13.50 -15.99 -8.76
N LEU A 23 -12.80 -14.87 -8.55
CA LEU A 23 -12.96 -13.61 -9.29
C LEU A 23 -11.83 -13.38 -10.31
N VAL A 24 -10.87 -14.30 -10.39
CA VAL A 24 -9.71 -14.16 -11.27
C VAL A 24 -10.13 -14.28 -12.73
N THR A 25 -9.89 -13.21 -13.49
CA THR A 25 -10.09 -13.13 -14.93
C THR A 25 -8.86 -12.53 -15.60
N ASP A 26 -8.73 -12.72 -16.91
CA ASP A 26 -7.67 -12.09 -17.70
C ASP A 26 -7.72 -10.56 -17.57
N ASP A 27 -8.91 -9.97 -17.52
CA ASP A 27 -9.12 -8.54 -17.29
C ASP A 27 -8.56 -8.09 -15.93
N LEU A 28 -8.84 -8.84 -14.86
CA LEU A 28 -8.35 -8.53 -13.52
C LEU A 28 -6.82 -8.62 -13.43
N ILE A 29 -6.23 -9.66 -14.05
CA ILE A 29 -4.77 -9.83 -14.15
C ILE A 29 -4.16 -8.69 -14.97
N GLN A 30 -4.75 -8.36 -16.12
CA GLN A 30 -4.28 -7.28 -17.00
C GLN A 30 -4.30 -5.93 -16.27
N PHE A 31 -5.40 -5.62 -15.59
CA PHE A 31 -5.49 -4.39 -14.80
C PHE A 31 -4.46 -4.37 -13.66
N GLY A 32 -4.36 -5.45 -12.89
CA GLY A 32 -3.43 -5.53 -11.76
C GLY A 32 -1.96 -5.42 -12.15
N THR A 33 -1.56 -6.09 -13.23
CA THR A 33 -0.20 -5.99 -13.78
C THR A 33 0.10 -4.59 -14.33
N TYR A 34 -0.86 -3.95 -14.99
CA TYR A 34 -0.73 -2.57 -15.48
C TYR A 34 -0.52 -1.57 -14.33
N VAL A 35 -1.36 -1.66 -13.30
CA VAL A 35 -1.25 -0.81 -12.10
C VAL A 35 0.03 -1.13 -11.31
N GLY A 36 0.45 -2.40 -11.24
CA GLY A 36 1.72 -2.81 -10.66
C GLY A 36 2.94 -2.19 -11.33
N GLY A 37 2.89 -2.00 -12.64
CA GLY A 37 3.91 -1.27 -13.38
C GLY A 37 3.91 0.25 -13.16
N GLN A 38 2.84 0.82 -12.60
CA GLN A 38 2.62 2.25 -12.40
C GLN A 38 1.99 2.52 -11.03
N LEU A 39 2.77 2.33 -9.96
CA LEU A 39 2.30 2.40 -8.57
C LEU A 39 1.69 3.75 -8.16
N ASP A 40 1.94 4.83 -8.91
CA ASP A 40 1.24 6.10 -8.71
C ASP A 40 -0.27 5.95 -8.95
N ILE A 41 -0.69 5.11 -9.91
CA ILE A 41 -2.11 4.81 -10.13
C ILE A 41 -2.70 4.12 -8.90
N LEU A 42 -1.99 3.13 -8.34
CA LEU A 42 -2.40 2.43 -7.12
C LEU A 42 -2.58 3.42 -5.96
N ARG A 43 -1.60 4.30 -5.76
CA ARG A 43 -1.58 5.29 -4.68
C ARG A 43 -2.69 6.31 -4.81
N GLU A 44 -2.86 6.92 -5.97
CA GLU A 44 -3.93 7.91 -6.20
C GLU A 44 -5.32 7.28 -6.09
N CYS A 45 -5.49 6.06 -6.59
CA CYS A 45 -6.73 5.31 -6.44
C CYS A 45 -7.04 4.99 -4.96
N TYR A 46 -6.03 4.55 -4.19
CA TYR A 46 -6.16 4.34 -2.76
C TYR A 46 -6.51 5.63 -2.01
N ILE A 47 -5.90 6.77 -2.36
CA ILE A 47 -6.23 8.07 -1.77
C ILE A 47 -7.68 8.47 -2.06
N ALA A 48 -8.13 8.31 -3.31
CA ALA A 48 -9.51 8.58 -3.69
C ALA A 48 -10.49 7.71 -2.88
N PHE A 49 -10.19 6.41 -2.73
CA PHE A 49 -10.95 5.49 -1.92
C PHE A 49 -11.02 5.92 -0.44
N CYS A 50 -9.88 6.26 0.18
CA CYS A 50 -9.82 6.72 1.57
C CYS A 50 -10.56 8.03 1.82
N GLN A 51 -10.63 8.90 0.80
CA GLN A 51 -11.36 10.17 0.87
C GLN A 51 -12.86 10.02 0.59
N ASN A 52 -13.36 8.80 0.41
CA ASN A 52 -14.75 8.50 0.04
C ASN A 52 -15.20 9.21 -1.24
N GLN A 53 -14.29 9.37 -2.22
CA GLN A 53 -14.67 9.88 -3.53
C GLN A 53 -15.55 8.87 -4.26
N GLU A 54 -16.45 9.33 -5.13
CA GLU A 54 -17.33 8.43 -5.89
C GLU A 54 -16.58 7.74 -7.05
N SER A 55 -15.48 8.33 -7.52
CA SER A 55 -14.68 7.77 -8.59
C SER A 55 -13.24 8.28 -8.60
N TYR A 56 -12.38 7.57 -9.33
CA TYR A 56 -11.04 7.96 -9.73
C TYR A 56 -10.86 7.68 -11.22
N VAL A 57 -10.27 8.62 -11.95
CA VAL A 57 -10.02 8.49 -13.39
C VAL A 57 -8.53 8.69 -13.66
N TYR A 58 -7.91 7.68 -14.26
CA TYR A 58 -6.54 7.77 -14.76
C TYR A 58 -6.55 7.97 -16.28
N GLN A 59 -6.08 9.12 -16.73
CA GLN A 59 -5.92 9.42 -18.14
C GLN A 59 -4.53 8.95 -18.62
N ALA A 60 -4.50 7.80 -19.30
CA ALA A 60 -3.28 7.34 -19.95
C ALA A 60 -2.89 8.30 -21.10
N PHE A 61 -1.58 8.38 -21.37
CA PHE A 61 -1.05 9.19 -22.48
C PHE A 61 -1.63 8.76 -23.85
N LEU A 62 -1.89 7.46 -24.02
CA LEU A 62 -2.55 6.88 -25.19
C LEU A 62 -3.66 5.91 -24.78
N GLY A 63 -4.78 5.97 -25.50
CA GLY A 63 -5.93 5.09 -25.33
C GLY A 63 -7.01 5.62 -24.38
N ALA A 64 -8.02 4.78 -24.14
CA ALA A 64 -9.13 5.10 -23.24
C ALA A 64 -8.65 5.24 -21.78
N PRO A 65 -9.25 6.16 -21.00
CA PRO A 65 -8.97 6.29 -19.58
C PRO A 65 -9.36 5.02 -18.82
N ILE A 66 -8.73 4.83 -17.66
CA ILE A 66 -9.19 3.85 -16.67
C ILE A 66 -10.09 4.60 -15.69
N GLU A 67 -11.33 4.15 -15.58
CA GLU A 67 -12.32 4.69 -14.65
C GLU A 67 -12.58 3.68 -13.54
N ILE A 68 -12.51 4.14 -12.30
CA ILE A 68 -12.76 3.33 -11.11
C ILE A 68 -13.88 4.03 -10.36
N ASN A 69 -15.04 3.37 -10.26
CA ASN A 69 -16.23 3.91 -9.60
C ASN A 69 -16.47 3.17 -8.29
N PHE A 70 -16.53 3.90 -7.19
CA PHE A 70 -16.73 3.37 -5.84
C PHE A 70 -18.20 3.54 -5.43
N ASN A 71 -18.93 2.43 -5.33
CA ASN A 71 -20.32 2.44 -4.86
C ASN A 71 -20.41 1.96 -3.41
N TYR A 72 -20.27 2.91 -2.49
CA TYR A 72 -20.34 2.62 -1.04
C TYR A 72 -21.70 2.09 -0.57
N LYS A 73 -22.79 2.41 -1.28
CA LYS A 73 -24.13 1.93 -0.93
C LYS A 73 -24.41 0.51 -1.40
N LYS A 74 -23.86 0.13 -2.56
CA LYS A 74 -24.01 -1.21 -3.15
C LYS A 74 -22.85 -2.15 -2.85
N ASP A 75 -21.89 -1.69 -2.03
CA ASP A 75 -20.67 -2.42 -1.67
C ASP A 75 -19.94 -2.98 -2.91
N ASN A 76 -19.69 -2.12 -3.90
CA ASN A 76 -18.92 -2.55 -5.07
C ASN A 76 -18.02 -1.46 -5.64
N VAL A 77 -17.01 -1.92 -6.37
CA VAL A 77 -16.10 -1.13 -7.17
C VAL A 77 -16.20 -1.64 -8.61
N ILE A 78 -16.42 -0.72 -9.55
CA ILE A 78 -16.48 -1.02 -10.98
C ILE A 78 -15.29 -0.36 -11.64
N ILE A 79 -14.44 -1.17 -12.27
CA ILE A 79 -13.24 -0.72 -12.98
C ILE A 79 -13.46 -0.93 -14.46
N THR A 80 -13.38 0.13 -15.25
CA THR A 80 -13.67 0.11 -16.68
C THR A 80 -12.57 0.77 -17.48
N ARG A 81 -12.32 0.21 -18.65
CA ARG A 81 -11.58 0.87 -19.73
C ARG A 81 -12.34 0.63 -21.02
N ASP A 82 -12.74 1.72 -21.69
CA ASP A 82 -13.67 1.65 -22.83
C ASP A 82 -13.24 0.60 -23.86
N LYS A 83 -14.19 -0.28 -24.22
CA LYS A 83 -14.02 -1.43 -25.15
C LYS A 83 -12.90 -2.42 -24.82
N GLN A 84 -12.31 -2.36 -23.63
CA GLN A 84 -11.27 -3.30 -23.19
C GLN A 84 -11.80 -4.24 -22.12
N TYR A 85 -12.20 -3.72 -20.97
CA TYR A 85 -12.65 -4.54 -19.85
C TYR A 85 -13.64 -3.82 -18.93
N LYS A 86 -14.37 -4.63 -18.16
CA LYS A 86 -15.21 -4.19 -17.05
C LYS A 86 -15.11 -5.21 -15.91
N ILE A 87 -14.42 -4.81 -14.84
CA ILE A 87 -14.23 -5.62 -13.64
C ILE A 87 -15.19 -5.12 -12.56
N THR A 88 -15.78 -6.04 -11.79
CA THR A 88 -16.61 -5.71 -10.63
C THR A 88 -16.10 -6.48 -9.42
N LEU A 89 -15.78 -5.78 -8.34
CA LEU A 89 -15.35 -6.34 -7.05
C LEU A 89 -16.22 -5.76 -5.93
N SER A 90 -16.31 -6.44 -4.77
CA SER A 90 -16.76 -5.77 -3.54
C SER A 90 -15.74 -4.73 -3.08
N LEU A 91 -16.10 -3.81 -2.17
CA LEU A 91 -15.12 -2.86 -1.62
C LEU A 91 -13.99 -3.59 -0.87
N GLU A 92 -14.33 -4.67 -0.18
CA GLU A 92 -13.37 -5.50 0.55
C GLU A 92 -12.40 -6.21 -0.40
N ASN A 93 -12.93 -6.88 -1.43
CA ASN A 93 -12.10 -7.57 -2.43
C ASN A 93 -11.23 -6.59 -3.22
N PHE A 94 -11.73 -5.38 -3.47
CA PHE A 94 -10.94 -4.31 -4.08
C PHE A 94 -9.74 -3.90 -3.21
N LEU A 95 -9.91 -3.77 -1.89
CA LEU A 95 -8.80 -3.47 -0.98
C LEU A 95 -7.76 -4.60 -0.94
N ILE A 96 -8.21 -5.85 -0.84
CA ILE A 96 -7.32 -7.03 -0.86
C ILE A 96 -6.55 -7.06 -2.19
N PHE A 97 -7.23 -6.82 -3.31
CA PHE A 97 -6.63 -6.77 -4.63
C PHE A 97 -5.55 -5.68 -4.75
N MET A 98 -5.84 -4.46 -4.30
CA MET A 98 -4.83 -3.39 -4.23
C MET A 98 -3.65 -3.76 -3.34
N GLY A 99 -3.92 -4.43 -2.21
CA GLY A 99 -2.89 -4.92 -1.30
C GLY A 99 -1.98 -5.96 -1.94
N LEU A 100 -2.50 -6.86 -2.76
CA LEU A 100 -1.69 -7.82 -3.52
C LEU A 100 -0.81 -7.13 -4.57
N ILE A 101 -1.32 -6.08 -5.23
CA ILE A 101 -0.51 -5.28 -6.17
C ILE A 101 0.65 -4.61 -5.41
N ASP A 102 0.39 -3.95 -4.27
CA ASP A 102 1.46 -3.35 -3.45
C ASP A 102 2.46 -4.41 -2.96
N LEU A 103 1.95 -5.53 -2.44
CA LEU A 103 2.76 -6.63 -1.94
C LEU A 103 3.72 -7.17 -3.00
N VAL A 104 3.33 -7.22 -4.28
CA VAL A 104 4.20 -7.74 -5.34
C VAL A 104 5.11 -6.66 -5.91
N TYR A 105 4.56 -5.52 -6.30
CA TYR A 105 5.27 -4.56 -7.15
C TYR A 105 6.01 -3.46 -6.37
N SER A 106 5.61 -3.15 -5.14
CA SER A 106 6.29 -2.10 -4.36
C SER A 106 7.68 -2.51 -3.92
N LYS A 107 8.66 -1.64 -4.18
CA LYS A 107 10.04 -1.81 -3.72
C LYS A 107 10.15 -1.45 -2.25
N ILE A 108 11.00 -2.16 -1.52
CA ILE A 108 11.37 -1.79 -0.15
C ILE A 108 12.46 -0.72 -0.22
N LEU A 109 12.21 0.45 0.39
CA LEU A 109 13.19 1.52 0.49
C LEU A 109 14.26 1.15 1.52
N PRO A 110 15.54 1.51 1.27
CA PRO A 110 16.62 1.26 2.21
C PRO A 110 16.49 2.15 3.45
N LEU A 111 17.08 1.71 4.56
CA LEU A 111 17.14 2.54 5.78
C LEU A 111 17.88 3.85 5.52
N GLY A 112 17.49 4.90 6.25
CA GLY A 112 18.03 6.24 6.07
C GLY A 112 17.46 6.98 4.85
N SER A 113 16.57 6.35 4.07
CA SER A 113 15.83 7.07 3.02
C SER A 113 15.00 8.19 3.63
N VAL A 114 15.11 9.39 3.06
CA VAL A 114 14.26 10.54 3.39
C VAL A 114 13.13 10.60 2.38
N VAL A 115 11.90 10.59 2.87
CA VAL A 115 10.69 10.65 2.06
C VAL A 115 9.84 11.84 2.47
N GLU A 116 9.10 12.38 1.50
CA GLU A 116 8.06 13.36 1.71
C GLU A 116 6.72 12.63 1.69
N LEU A 117 5.94 12.82 2.75
CA LEU A 117 4.67 12.17 2.95
C LEU A 117 3.56 12.96 2.26
N ASP A 118 2.62 12.23 1.67
CA ASP A 118 1.40 12.79 1.12
C ASP A 118 0.41 13.11 2.25
N THR A 119 0.25 14.40 2.52
CA THR A 119 -0.57 14.88 3.63
C THR A 119 -2.07 14.77 3.36
N ARG A 120 -2.51 14.36 2.16
CA ARG A 120 -3.94 14.16 1.83
C ARG A 120 -4.60 13.07 2.67
N LEU A 121 -3.82 12.13 3.17
CA LEU A 121 -4.26 11.05 4.07
C LEU A 121 -4.19 11.44 5.55
N PHE A 122 -3.66 12.62 5.88
CA PHE A 122 -3.45 13.01 7.27
C PHE A 122 -4.71 13.61 7.88
N PRO A 123 -4.99 13.33 9.16
CA PRO A 123 -5.90 14.14 9.96
C PRO A 123 -5.57 15.63 9.85
N ASN A 124 -6.59 16.50 9.88
CA ASN A 124 -6.42 17.94 9.71
C ASN A 124 -5.39 18.54 10.68
N GLN A 125 -5.39 18.07 11.93
CA GLN A 125 -4.44 18.48 12.97
C GLN A 125 -2.97 18.22 12.56
N LEU A 126 -2.69 17.07 11.95
CA LEU A 126 -1.34 16.76 11.47
C LEU A 126 -0.98 17.57 10.21
N ARG A 127 -1.93 17.83 9.31
CA ARG A 127 -1.67 18.66 8.12
C ARG A 127 -1.17 20.04 8.47
N GLU A 128 -1.78 20.67 9.47
CA GLU A 128 -1.37 22.00 9.94
C GLU A 128 0.05 21.98 10.54
N MET A 129 0.38 20.96 11.34
CA MET A 129 1.73 20.78 11.88
C MET A 129 2.81 20.68 10.79
N PHE A 130 2.47 20.11 9.63
CA PHE A 130 3.38 19.94 8.50
C PHE A 130 3.28 21.04 7.43
N SER A 131 2.52 22.11 7.66
CA SER A 131 2.34 23.21 6.71
C SER A 131 3.57 24.12 6.57
N HIS A 132 4.54 24.00 7.49
CA HIS A 132 5.75 24.82 7.54
C HIS A 132 7.00 24.00 7.20
N THR A 133 8.06 24.67 6.72
CA THR A 133 9.37 24.06 6.43
C THR A 133 9.89 23.28 7.64
N PRO A 134 10.37 22.02 7.48
CA PRO A 134 10.72 21.34 6.22
C PRO A 134 9.56 20.58 5.53
N GLY A 135 8.32 20.71 6.00
CA GLY A 135 7.16 19.98 5.51
C GLY A 135 7.03 18.59 6.13
N ALA A 136 6.17 17.74 5.56
CA ALA A 136 5.95 16.36 6.00
C ALA A 136 7.09 15.41 5.57
N LYS A 137 8.34 15.75 5.91
CA LYS A 137 9.51 14.93 5.61
C LYS A 137 9.90 14.05 6.77
N VAL A 138 10.18 12.79 6.47
CA VAL A 138 10.60 11.79 7.46
C VAL A 138 11.76 10.95 6.95
N ILE A 139 12.58 10.46 7.86
CA ILE A 139 13.65 9.49 7.59
C ILE A 139 13.19 8.10 8.03
N ILE A 140 13.37 7.10 7.16
CA ILE A 140 13.01 5.70 7.43
C ILE A 140 14.06 5.07 8.34
N THR A 141 13.62 4.57 9.50
CA THR A 141 14.46 3.96 10.54
C THR A 141 14.14 2.49 10.81
N GLY A 142 12.99 1.99 10.33
CA GLY A 142 12.60 0.58 10.40
C GLY A 142 11.79 0.16 9.17
N ARG A 143 11.76 -1.15 8.87
CA ARG A 143 11.12 -1.71 7.67
C ARG A 143 10.36 -2.98 8.02
N LYS A 144 9.19 -3.16 7.42
CA LYS A 144 8.39 -4.40 7.44
C LYS A 144 8.22 -4.95 8.87
N LEU A 145 7.73 -4.08 9.74
CA LEU A 145 7.51 -4.42 11.15
C LEU A 145 6.24 -5.27 11.30
N PRO A 146 6.30 -6.40 12.01
CA PRO A 146 5.12 -7.22 12.25
C PRO A 146 4.09 -6.44 13.08
N VAL A 147 2.82 -6.60 12.75
CA VAL A 147 1.71 -6.22 13.63
C VAL A 147 1.54 -7.34 14.66
N ALA A 148 1.17 -6.99 15.90
CA ALA A 148 1.04 -7.95 17.01
C ALA A 148 0.34 -9.26 16.60
N ASP A 149 0.81 -10.40 17.13
CA ASP A 149 0.56 -11.79 16.69
C ASP A 149 -0.90 -12.14 16.35
N SER A 150 -1.86 -11.42 16.92
CA SER A 150 -3.29 -11.60 16.69
C SER A 150 -3.82 -11.19 15.30
N ILE A 151 -2.99 -10.58 14.44
CA ILE A 151 -3.33 -10.13 13.07
C ILE A 151 -2.18 -10.43 12.08
N GLY A 152 -1.56 -11.60 12.22
CA GLY A 152 -0.31 -12.00 11.57
C GLY A 152 -0.22 -11.93 10.04
N ASN A 153 -1.29 -11.51 9.36
CA ASN A 153 -1.35 -11.30 7.91
C ASN A 153 -1.03 -9.86 7.47
N TYR A 154 -0.68 -8.96 8.40
CA TYR A 154 -0.35 -7.57 8.10
C TYR A 154 1.03 -7.14 8.57
N VAL A 155 1.58 -6.16 7.86
CA VAL A 155 2.86 -5.54 8.18
C VAL A 155 2.75 -4.02 8.11
N VAL A 156 3.47 -3.33 8.99
CA VAL A 156 3.74 -1.90 8.84
C VAL A 156 4.93 -1.75 7.91
N ASP A 157 4.78 -1.00 6.82
CA ASP A 157 5.85 -0.90 5.81
C ASP A 157 7.12 -0.28 6.36
N TYR A 158 6.99 0.83 7.11
CA TYR A 158 8.12 1.53 7.69
C TYR A 158 7.83 2.12 9.06
N GLN A 159 8.89 2.22 9.86
CA GLN A 159 8.98 3.15 10.97
C GLN A 159 9.87 4.32 10.54
N ALA A 160 9.48 5.53 10.93
CA ALA A 160 10.12 6.75 10.51
C ALA A 160 10.19 7.79 11.62
N GLN A 161 11.12 8.73 11.48
CA GLN A 161 11.29 9.89 12.36
C GLN A 161 11.21 11.19 11.54
N LEU A 162 10.82 12.29 12.17
CA LEU A 162 10.79 13.59 11.50
C LEU A 162 12.18 13.98 10.99
N TRP A 163 12.26 14.50 9.77
CA TRP A 163 13.50 15.02 9.20
C TRP A 163 13.49 16.55 9.21
N PRO A 164 14.58 17.25 9.60
CA PRO A 164 15.88 16.73 10.08
C PRO A 164 15.95 16.55 11.61
N LEU A 165 14.81 16.64 12.32
CA LEU A 165 14.78 16.64 13.79
C LEU A 165 15.22 15.31 14.42
N GLY A 166 15.02 14.21 13.71
CA GLY A 166 15.31 12.86 14.18
C GLY A 166 14.48 12.46 15.40
N GLY A 167 14.97 11.44 16.13
CA GLY A 167 14.44 11.02 17.41
C GLY A 167 14.93 11.94 18.53
N PHE A 168 14.28 13.09 18.70
CA PHE A 168 14.50 13.95 19.87
C PHE A 168 13.49 13.58 20.96
N PRO A 169 13.89 13.08 22.15
CA PRO A 169 12.94 12.79 23.21
C PRO A 169 12.11 14.04 23.56
N PRO A 170 10.78 13.92 23.71
CA PRO A 170 10.00 12.69 23.88
C PRO A 170 9.38 12.13 22.58
N ILE A 171 9.83 12.53 21.39
CA ILE A 171 9.20 12.17 20.11
C ILE A 171 9.37 10.66 19.83
N THR A 172 8.26 9.94 19.78
CA THR A 172 8.23 8.52 19.39
C THR A 172 8.31 8.40 17.86
N PRO A 173 8.98 7.35 17.34
CA PRO A 173 8.95 7.06 15.91
C PRO A 173 7.51 6.79 15.45
N MET A 174 7.16 7.30 14.27
CA MET A 174 5.86 7.07 13.64
C MET A 174 5.91 5.90 12.67
N THR A 175 4.78 5.27 12.44
CA THR A 175 4.62 4.24 11.40
C THR A 175 4.04 4.87 10.14
N ILE A 176 4.61 4.54 9.00
CA ILE A 176 4.12 4.99 7.69
C ILE A 176 3.99 3.80 6.73
N THR A 177 3.12 3.94 5.74
CA THR A 177 2.92 2.92 4.71
C THR A 177 3.39 3.39 3.34
N ASN A 178 3.52 2.48 2.37
CA ASN A 178 3.86 2.83 0.99
C ASN A 178 2.89 3.88 0.41
N MET A 179 1.60 3.78 0.74
CA MET A 179 0.56 4.69 0.23
C MET A 179 0.67 6.12 0.78
N MET A 180 1.38 6.31 1.90
CA MET A 180 1.64 7.63 2.48
C MET A 180 2.86 8.31 1.87
N ILE A 181 3.72 7.59 1.14
CA ILE A 181 4.94 8.15 0.56
C ILE A 181 4.56 8.83 -0.76
N GLY A 182 4.59 10.17 -0.78
CA GLY A 182 4.35 10.95 -1.99
C GLY A 182 5.61 11.05 -2.86
N LYS A 183 6.79 11.17 -2.24
CA LYS A 183 8.05 11.31 -2.95
C LYS A 183 9.23 10.78 -2.14
N VAL A 184 10.18 10.13 -2.81
CA VAL A 184 11.50 9.85 -2.23
C VAL A 184 12.41 11.07 -2.48
N VAL A 185 12.79 11.76 -1.41
CA VAL A 185 13.64 12.97 -1.46
C VAL A 185 15.11 12.58 -1.56
N ALA A 186 15.53 11.62 -0.74
CA ALA A 186 16.86 11.05 -0.77
C ALA A 186 16.75 9.55 -0.50
N ARG A 187 17.39 8.74 -1.33
CA ARG A 187 17.46 7.29 -1.10
C ARG A 187 18.55 7.02 -0.06
N GLY A 188 18.28 6.13 0.87
CA GLY A 188 19.25 5.64 1.86
C GLY A 188 20.41 4.90 1.21
N TYR A 189 21.45 4.64 2.01
CA TYR A 189 22.63 3.91 1.55
C TYR A 189 22.25 2.49 1.12
N GLU A 190 22.81 2.03 0.00
CA GLU A 190 22.49 0.72 -0.58
C GLU A 190 23.77 0.09 -1.14
N ASP A 191 24.31 -0.89 -0.40
CA ASP A 191 25.36 -1.80 -0.85
C ASP A 191 24.78 -3.18 -1.20
N ASP A 192 25.63 -4.13 -1.56
CA ASP A 192 25.19 -5.48 -1.93
C ASP A 192 24.55 -6.23 -0.74
N TYR A 193 24.95 -5.91 0.48
CA TYR A 193 24.33 -6.45 1.68
C TYR A 193 22.90 -5.92 1.85
N GLU A 194 22.69 -4.62 1.76
CA GLU A 194 21.37 -3.98 1.87
C GLU A 194 20.41 -4.43 0.75
N LYS A 195 20.91 -4.60 -0.48
CA LYS A 195 20.12 -5.18 -1.59
C LYS A 195 19.67 -6.60 -1.26
N SER A 196 20.60 -7.45 -0.82
CA SER A 196 20.32 -8.85 -0.48
C SER A 196 19.35 -8.95 0.70
N PHE A 197 19.51 -8.08 1.71
CA PHE A 197 18.63 -8.01 2.85
C PHE A 197 17.22 -7.56 2.48
N SER A 198 17.09 -6.51 1.65
CA SER A 198 15.80 -6.02 1.15
C SER A 198 15.08 -7.07 0.30
N GLN A 199 15.81 -7.83 -0.52
CA GLN A 199 15.26 -8.97 -1.26
C GLN A 199 14.75 -10.07 -0.33
N LYS A 200 15.51 -10.40 0.73
CA LYS A 200 15.07 -11.39 1.73
C LYS A 200 13.81 -10.93 2.46
N LEU A 201 13.74 -9.67 2.88
CA LEU A 201 12.54 -9.09 3.49
C LEU A 201 11.32 -9.20 2.57
N LYS A 202 11.48 -8.85 1.30
CA LYS A 202 10.42 -8.96 0.29
C LYS A 202 9.97 -10.41 0.12
N GLN A 203 10.93 -11.34 0.00
CA GLN A 203 10.63 -12.76 -0.13
C GLN A 203 9.88 -13.31 1.08
N THR A 204 10.29 -12.96 2.30
CA THR A 204 9.58 -13.34 3.53
C THR A 204 8.16 -12.78 3.53
N GLN A 205 7.97 -11.49 3.21
CA GLN A 205 6.64 -10.88 3.15
C GLN A 205 5.73 -11.58 2.12
N LEU A 206 6.26 -11.95 0.95
CA LEU A 206 5.54 -12.68 -0.10
C LEU A 206 5.16 -14.09 0.35
N GLN A 207 6.08 -14.83 0.96
CA GLN A 207 5.85 -16.20 1.46
C GLN A 207 4.78 -16.24 2.55
N GLU A 208 4.79 -15.25 3.43
CA GLU A 208 3.81 -15.10 4.50
C GLU A 208 2.52 -14.40 4.04
N LYS A 209 2.43 -14.00 2.76
CA LYS A 209 1.28 -13.30 2.16
C LYS A 209 0.84 -12.07 2.96
N ARG A 210 1.80 -11.36 3.59
CA ARG A 210 1.50 -10.24 4.49
C ARG A 210 1.22 -8.95 3.75
N LEU A 211 0.00 -8.42 3.84
CA LEU A 211 -0.38 -7.14 3.23
C LEU A 211 0.13 -5.94 4.04
N SER A 212 0.30 -4.80 3.38
CA SER A 212 0.49 -3.53 4.10
C SER A 212 -0.77 -3.21 4.92
N THR A 213 -0.57 -2.70 6.13
CA THR A 213 -1.65 -2.18 7.00
C THR A 213 -2.54 -1.14 6.32
N SER A 214 -2.10 -0.50 5.22
CA SER A 214 -2.96 0.36 4.39
C SER A 214 -4.21 -0.35 3.90
N PHE A 215 -4.10 -1.64 3.59
CA PHE A 215 -5.16 -2.43 2.98
C PHE A 215 -5.92 -3.29 4.00
N MET A 216 -5.68 -3.05 5.29
CA MET A 216 -6.40 -3.74 6.35
C MET A 216 -7.90 -3.42 6.25
N THR A 217 -8.71 -4.46 6.19
CA THR A 217 -10.16 -4.29 6.09
C THR A 217 -10.70 -3.70 7.40
N LYS A 218 -11.86 -3.03 7.32
CA LYS A 218 -12.53 -2.51 8.54
C LYS A 218 -12.82 -3.63 9.53
N ASN A 219 -13.17 -4.82 9.05
CA ASN A 219 -13.47 -5.98 9.90
C ASN A 219 -12.25 -6.40 10.72
N GLU A 220 -11.09 -6.49 10.08
CA GLU A 220 -9.83 -6.86 10.75
C GLU A 220 -9.33 -5.75 11.68
N ALA A 221 -9.47 -4.48 11.30
CA ALA A 221 -9.14 -3.34 12.16
C ALA A 221 -10.03 -3.29 13.41
N HIS A 222 -11.32 -3.60 13.31
CA HIS A 222 -12.19 -3.70 14.49
C HIS A 222 -11.84 -4.90 15.36
N ALA A 223 -11.49 -6.04 14.75
CA ALA A 223 -11.02 -7.21 15.50
C ALA A 223 -9.73 -6.90 16.27
N PHE A 224 -8.83 -6.09 15.70
CA PHE A 224 -7.62 -5.59 16.37
C PHE A 224 -7.95 -4.80 17.62
N LEU A 225 -8.73 -3.74 17.48
CA LEU A 225 -9.01 -2.80 18.55
C LEU A 225 -9.76 -3.48 19.70
N LYS A 226 -10.63 -4.44 19.39
CA LYS A 226 -11.30 -5.27 20.41
C LYS A 226 -10.33 -6.16 21.19
N LYS A 227 -9.34 -6.78 20.52
CA LYS A 227 -8.32 -7.60 21.20
C LYS A 227 -7.32 -6.76 22.00
N ALA A 228 -6.93 -5.60 21.47
CA ALA A 228 -5.99 -4.70 22.14
C ALA A 228 -6.62 -3.94 23.33
N GLY A 229 -7.93 -3.69 23.29
CA GLY A 229 -8.70 -3.08 24.39
C GLY A 229 -9.31 -4.09 25.38
N GLY A 230 -9.10 -5.39 25.19
CA GLY A 230 -9.65 -6.47 26.03
C GLY A 230 -8.70 -6.94 27.14
N GLY A 231 -7.92 -6.03 27.72
CA GLY A 231 -7.19 -6.26 28.97
C GLY A 231 -7.92 -5.58 30.12
N ASP A 232 -8.88 -6.31 30.72
CA ASP A 232 -9.29 -6.09 32.11
C ASP A 232 -8.29 -6.79 33.05
#